data_AF-A0A285BIR9-F1
#
_entry.id   AF-A0A285BIR9-F1
#
_cell.length_a   1.000
_cell.length_b   1.000
_cell.length_c   1.000
_cell.angle_alpha   90.00
_cell.angle_beta   90.00
_cell.angle_gamma   90.00
#
_symmetry.space_group_name_H-M   'P 1'
#
loop_
_entity.id
_entity.type
_entity.pdbx_description
1 polymer ?
#
loop_
_entity_poly.entity_id
_entity_poly.type
_entity_poly.pdbx_seq_one_letter_code
_entity_poly.pdbx_strand_id
1 'polypeptide(L)'
;MISFDKLANAIKGIWGNKNKGYDKITLNLYGLNITVERRTNIEVPHEVTVVIPRVECRKKVKDNGEEIEIIMNSITIVHSPRHELAGPPSPPPVIPKRK
;
A
#
# COMPACT_ATOMS: atom_id res chain seq x y z
N MET A 1 -11.17 27.25 16.15
CA MET A 1 -12.00 27.39 14.94
C MET A 1 -11.07 27.31 13.75
N ILE A 2 -11.04 26.18 13.04
CA ILE A 2 -10.12 25.98 11.91
C ILE A 2 -10.74 26.66 10.68
N SER A 3 -10.01 27.58 10.06
CA SER A 3 -10.49 28.36 8.91
C SER A 3 -10.63 27.47 7.67
N PHE A 4 -11.85 27.42 7.13
CA PHE A 4 -12.21 26.65 5.94
C PHE A 4 -11.42 27.06 4.68
N ASP A 5 -10.97 28.32 4.60
CA ASP A 5 -10.21 28.85 3.46
C ASP A 5 -8.78 28.29 3.39
N LYS A 6 -8.15 28.04 4.56
CA LYS A 6 -6.87 27.34 4.61
C LYS A 6 -7.01 25.88 4.19
N LEU A 7 -8.13 25.24 4.56
CA LEU A 7 -8.43 23.86 4.18
C LEU A 7 -8.67 23.76 2.66
N ALA A 8 -9.46 24.67 2.10
CA ALA A 8 -9.79 24.70 0.67
C ALA A 8 -8.57 24.92 -0.23
N ASN A 9 -7.64 25.80 0.18
CA ASN A 9 -6.40 26.04 -0.57
C ASN A 9 -5.38 24.88 -0.45
N ALA A 10 -5.34 24.21 0.71
CA ALA A 10 -4.56 22.97 0.86
C ALA A 10 -5.11 21.84 -0.03
N ILE A 11 -6.44 21.75 -0.17
CA ILE A 11 -7.12 20.79 -1.05
C ILE A 11 -6.91 21.12 -2.53
N LYS A 12 -6.93 22.41 -2.92
CA LYS A 12 -6.65 22.85 -4.30
C LYS A 12 -5.20 22.57 -4.73
N GLY A 13 -4.22 22.70 -3.84
CA GLY A 13 -2.82 22.36 -4.14
C GLY A 13 -2.57 20.87 -4.41
N ILE A 14 -3.47 20.00 -3.93
CA ILE A 14 -3.43 18.54 -4.17
C ILE A 14 -4.03 18.19 -5.55
N TRP A 15 -4.86 19.06 -6.13
CA TRP A 15 -5.59 18.81 -7.40
C TRP A 15 -4.84 19.22 -8.68
N GLY A 16 -3.56 19.57 -8.57
CA GLY A 16 -2.74 20.04 -9.69
C GLY A 16 -1.68 19.03 -10.17
N ASN A 17 -2.07 17.84 -10.64
CA ASN A 17 -1.23 17.09 -11.59
C ASN A 17 -2.05 16.02 -12.33
N LYS A 18 -2.32 16.29 -13.61
CA LYS A 18 -2.99 15.35 -14.52
C LYS A 18 -1.95 14.30 -14.92
N ASN A 19 -2.29 13.01 -14.75
CA ASN A 19 -1.49 11.81 -15.07
C ASN A 19 -0.63 11.21 -13.94
N LYS A 20 -1.07 11.25 -12.67
CA LYS A 20 -0.44 10.41 -11.63
C LYS A 20 -1.43 9.37 -11.13
N GLY A 21 -1.10 8.09 -11.29
CA GLY A 21 -1.77 7.01 -10.59
C GLY A 21 -1.67 7.23 -9.08
N TYR A 22 -2.78 7.08 -8.39
CA TYR A 22 -2.89 7.32 -6.96
C TYR A 22 -3.56 6.14 -6.28
N ASP A 23 -2.81 5.45 -5.42
CA ASP A 23 -3.33 4.37 -4.58
C ASP A 23 -3.30 4.85 -3.13
N LYS A 24 -4.41 4.72 -2.41
CA LYS A 24 -4.46 4.95 -0.97
C LYS A 24 -5.18 3.80 -0.29
N ILE A 25 -4.51 3.21 0.69
CA ILE A 25 -5.06 2.16 1.53
C ILE A 25 -4.95 2.63 2.98
N THR A 26 -6.06 2.57 3.70
CA THR A 26 -6.08 2.87 5.13
C THR A 26 -6.69 1.66 5.86
N LEU A 27 -5.93 1.08 6.78
CA LEU A 27 -6.32 -0.03 7.62
C LEU A 27 -6.47 0.48 9.06
N ASN A 28 -7.65 0.30 9.63
CA ASN A 28 -7.94 0.66 11.02
C ASN A 28 -8.46 -0.58 11.75
N LEU A 29 -7.67 -1.09 12.69
CA LEU A 29 -7.93 -2.32 13.43
C LEU A 29 -7.61 -2.13 14.91
N TYR A 30 -8.63 -2.02 15.76
CA TYR A 30 -8.46 -2.06 17.22
C TYR A 30 -7.32 -1.19 17.77
N GLY A 31 -7.20 0.05 17.28
CA GLY A 31 -6.16 1.00 17.67
C GLY A 31 -4.93 1.03 16.74
N LEU A 32 -4.75 0.03 15.89
CA LEU A 32 -3.75 0.03 14.82
C LEU A 32 -4.28 0.80 13.61
N ASN A 33 -3.62 1.90 13.27
CA ASN A 33 -3.90 2.68 12.06
C ASN A 33 -2.69 2.60 11.11
N ILE A 34 -2.88 1.99 9.96
CA ILE A 34 -1.87 1.93 8.90
C ILE A 34 -2.42 2.64 7.68
N THR A 35 -1.63 3.54 7.09
CA THR A 35 -1.95 4.16 5.81
C THR A 35 -0.79 3.94 4.85
N VAL A 36 -1.12 3.43 3.67
CA VAL A 36 -0.22 3.32 2.53
C VAL A 36 -0.73 4.24 1.45
N GLU A 37 0.08 5.21 1.08
CA GLU A 37 -0.22 6.16 0.04
C GLU A 37 0.86 6.06 -1.03
N ARG A 38 0.44 5.88 -2.28
CA ARG A 38 1.34 5.75 -3.42
C ARG A 38 0.93 6.74 -4.49
N ARG A 39 1.92 7.48 -4.97
CA ARG A 39 1.82 8.38 -6.12
C ARG A 39 2.76 7.86 -7.18
N THR A 40 2.21 7.36 -8.28
CA THR A 40 2.95 6.72 -9.36
C THR A 40 2.69 7.46 -10.67
N ASN A 41 3.69 7.52 -11.54
CA ASN A 41 3.55 8.04 -12.90
C ASN A 41 3.92 6.94 -13.91
N ILE A 42 3.64 5.69 -13.57
CA ILE A 42 4.11 4.51 -14.30
C ILE A 42 2.97 3.99 -15.17
N GLU A 43 3.25 3.70 -16.44
CA GLU A 43 2.27 3.18 -17.41
C GLU A 43 1.91 1.71 -17.16
N VAL A 44 2.84 0.94 -16.57
CA VAL A 44 2.63 -0.48 -16.26
C VAL A 44 1.74 -0.63 -15.02
N PRO A 45 0.67 -1.44 -15.06
CA PRO A 45 -0.13 -1.75 -13.88
C PRO A 45 0.71 -2.38 -12.78
N HIS A 46 0.53 -1.90 -11.54
CA HIS A 46 1.27 -2.36 -10.38
C HIS A 46 0.29 -2.80 -9.28
N GLU A 47 0.60 -3.89 -8.60
CA GLU A 47 -0.29 -4.46 -7.60
C GLU A 47 0.13 -4.02 -6.18
N VAL A 48 -0.86 -3.70 -5.37
CA VAL A 48 -0.71 -3.48 -3.93
C VAL A 48 -1.60 -4.50 -3.23
N THR A 49 -1.02 -5.27 -2.32
CA THR A 49 -1.72 -6.33 -1.60
C THR A 49 -1.63 -6.08 -0.11
N VAL A 50 -2.76 -6.17 0.57
CA VAL A 50 -2.84 -6.19 2.03
C VAL A 50 -3.32 -7.56 2.44
N VAL A 51 -2.53 -8.25 3.25
CA VAL A 51 -2.84 -9.56 3.79
C VAL A 51 -3.03 -9.42 5.30
N ILE A 52 -4.20 -9.84 5.77
CA ILE A 52 -4.61 -9.77 7.17
C ILE A 52 -4.98 -11.20 7.62
N PRO A 53 -4.01 -12.02 8.05
CA PRO A 53 -4.24 -13.43 8.32
C PRO A 53 -5.12 -13.68 9.54
N ARG A 54 -4.94 -12.91 10.63
CA ARG A 54 -5.75 -13.07 11.83
C ARG A 54 -5.88 -11.78 12.62
N VAL A 55 -7.12 -11.34 12.78
CA VAL A 55 -7.51 -10.22 13.63
C VAL A 55 -8.72 -10.66 14.44
N GLU A 56 -8.53 -10.80 15.75
CA GLU A 56 -9.58 -11.21 16.69
C GLU A 56 -9.72 -10.19 17.81
N CYS A 57 -10.96 -9.90 18.19
CA CYS A 57 -11.27 -9.25 19.44
C CYS A 57 -12.08 -10.22 20.29
N ARG A 58 -11.59 -10.51 21.48
CA ARG A 58 -12.22 -11.40 22.45
C ARG A 58 -12.62 -10.56 23.64
N LYS A 59 -13.90 -10.61 23.97
CA LYS A 59 -14.46 -9.93 25.13
C LYS A 59 -14.95 -10.97 26.12
N LYS A 60 -14.46 -10.93 27.35
CA LYS A 60 -14.99 -11.71 28.47
C LYS A 60 -15.65 -10.74 29.44
N VAL A 61 -16.93 -10.95 29.71
CA VAL A 61 -17.65 -10.22 30.75
C VAL A 61 -17.66 -11.10 32.00
N LYS A 62 -17.12 -10.59 33.11
CA LYS A 62 -17.14 -11.24 34.44
C LYS A 62 -17.88 -10.32 35.41
N ASP A 63 -18.31 -10.87 36.54
CA ASP A 63 -19.09 -10.14 37.56
C ASP A 63 -18.38 -8.86 38.06
N ASN A 64 -17.04 -8.81 38.00
CA ASN A 64 -16.22 -7.66 38.43
C ASN A 64 -15.66 -6.81 37.27
N GLY A 65 -16.15 -6.98 36.03
CA GLY A 65 -15.78 -6.12 34.90
C GLY A 65 -15.58 -6.84 33.57
N GLU A 66 -15.19 -6.06 32.56
CA GLU A 66 -14.95 -6.54 31.21
C GLU A 66 -13.45 -6.67 30.92
N GLU A 67 -13.06 -7.81 30.35
CA GLU A 67 -11.70 -8.10 29.89
C GLU A 67 -11.72 -8.17 28.37
N ILE A 68 -10.98 -7.27 27.71
CA ILE A 68 -10.87 -7.19 26.25
C ILE A 68 -9.47 -7.61 25.84
N GLU A 69 -9.38 -8.64 25.00
CA GLU A 69 -8.15 -9.15 24.39
C GLU A 69 -8.22 -8.93 22.88
N ILE A 70 -7.22 -8.25 22.32
CA ILE A 70 -7.09 -8.00 20.88
C ILE A 70 -5.88 -8.79 20.38
N ILE A 71 -6.10 -9.68 19.41
CA ILE A 71 -5.06 -10.49 18.78
C ILE A 71 -4.93 -10.03 17.34
N MET A 72 -3.77 -9.46 17.00
CA MET A 72 -3.39 -9.07 15.65
C MET A 72 -2.16 -9.89 15.26
N ASN A 73 -2.29 -10.81 14.31
CA ASN A 73 -1.19 -11.66 13.87
C ASN A 73 -0.97 -11.55 12.36
N SER A 74 0.31 -11.40 11.99
CA SER A 74 0.82 -11.51 10.62
C SER A 74 0.24 -10.50 9.62
N ILE A 75 -0.12 -9.30 10.06
CA ILE A 75 -0.57 -8.21 9.17
C ILE A 75 0.60 -7.82 8.25
N THR A 76 0.42 -7.98 6.94
CA THR A 76 1.46 -7.69 5.95
C THR A 76 0.91 -6.82 4.83
N ILE A 77 1.73 -5.88 4.37
CA ILE A 77 1.41 -5.02 3.24
C ILE A 77 2.55 -5.15 2.24
N VAL A 78 2.21 -5.55 1.01
CA VAL A 78 3.16 -5.84 -0.05
C VAL A 78 2.90 -4.88 -1.20
N HIS A 79 3.98 -4.24 -1.63
CA HIS A 79 4.02 -3.49 -2.87
C HIS A 79 4.82 -4.30 -3.89
N SER A 80 4.18 -4.67 -5.01
CA SER A 80 4.76 -5.55 -6.03
C SER A 80 4.84 -4.84 -7.38
N PRO A 81 5.91 -4.05 -7.63
CA PRO A 81 6.05 -3.41 -8.92
C PRO A 81 6.31 -4.41 -10.05
N ARG A 82 5.53 -4.38 -11.14
CA ARG A 82 5.90 -5.07 -12.38
C ARG A 82 7.02 -4.31 -13.09
N HIS A 83 8.03 -5.04 -13.56
CA HIS A 83 9.03 -4.50 -14.49
C HIS A 83 8.46 -4.47 -15.91
N GLU A 84 8.98 -3.57 -16.75
CA GLU A 84 8.73 -3.61 -18.19
C GLU A 84 9.14 -4.99 -18.75
N LEU A 85 8.43 -5.45 -19.79
CA LEU A 85 8.79 -6.69 -20.47
C LEU A 85 10.27 -6.59 -20.88
N ALA A 86 11.05 -7.63 -20.55
CA ALA A 86 12.44 -7.69 -20.96
C ALA A 86 12.51 -7.43 -22.47
N GLY A 87 13.37 -6.49 -22.87
CA GLY A 87 13.62 -6.21 -24.28
C GLY A 87 14.03 -7.48 -25.03
N PRO A 88 14.09 -7.42 -26.38
CA PRO A 88 14.44 -8.58 -27.18
C PRO A 88 15.72 -9.24 -26.65
N PRO A 89 15.78 -10.60 -26.65
CA PRO A 89 16.91 -11.32 -26.09
C PRO A 89 18.22 -10.82 -26.73
N SER A 90 19.27 -10.71 -25.91
CA SER A 90 20.59 -10.38 -26.43
C SER A 90 20.98 -11.40 -27.51
N PRO A 91 21.62 -10.96 -28.61
CA PRO A 91 22.08 -11.88 -29.64
C PRO A 91 23.01 -12.92 -29.01
N PRO A 92 22.96 -14.18 -29.48
CA PRO A 92 23.79 -15.24 -28.92
C PRO A 92 25.27 -14.87 -28.99
N PRO A 93 26.08 -15.26 -27.99
CA PRO A 93 27.51 -14.94 -27.97
C PRO A 93 28.21 -15.47 -29.22
N VAL A 94 29.01 -14.62 -29.86
CA VAL A 94 29.80 -15.01 -31.03
C VAL A 94 30.90 -15.96 -30.58
N ILE A 95 30.77 -17.26 -30.91
CA ILE A 95 31.81 -18.25 -30.65
C ILE A 95 32.96 -18.01 -31.65
N PRO A 96 34.19 -17.72 -31.19
CA PRO A 96 35.33 -17.55 -32.09
C PRO A 96 35.57 -18.84 -32.88
N LYS A 97 35.76 -18.72 -34.21
CA LYS A 97 36.19 -19.85 -35.03
C LYS A 97 37.60 -20.26 -34.58
N ARG A 98 37.79 -21.55 -34.25
CA ARG A 98 39.13 -22.11 -34.01
C ARG A 98 39.98 -21.91 -35.28
N LYS A 99 41.16 -21.30 -35.11
CA LYS A 99 42.20 -21.22 -36.13
C LYS A 99 42.89 -22.57 -36.29
#